data_AF-A0A137PGB7-F1
#
_entry.id   AF-A0A137PGB7-F1
#
_cell.length_a   1.000
_cell.length_b   1.000
_cell.length_c   1.000
_cell.angle_alpha   90.00
_cell.angle_beta   90.00
_cell.angle_gamma   90.00
#
_symmetry.space_group_name_H-M   'P 1'
#
loop_
_entity.id
_entity.type
_entity.pdbx_description
1 polymer ?
#
loop_
_entity_poly.entity_id
_entity_poly.type
_entity_poly.pdbx_seq_one_letter_code
_entity_poly.pdbx_strand_id
1 'polypeptide(L)'
;MTNVKGHINEIVKIALEDLVKKAEAMNLSEADEEKVLETIRNYQINLTPKRQKRVVPDKDRCPKIKKNGERCNAIKRGKACWFHMTEAEQKEYSRTHSSAKAKAK
;
A
#
# COMPACT_ATOMS: atom_id res chain seq x y z
N MET A 1 -21.01 -5.33 -5.48
CA MET A 1 -21.36 -4.56 -4.27
C MET A 1 -20.75 -3.19 -4.39
N THR A 2 -21.56 -2.15 -4.44
CA THR A 2 -21.13 -0.75 -4.46
C THR A 2 -20.26 -0.48 -3.24
N ASN A 3 -19.08 0.11 -3.45
CA ASN A 3 -18.11 0.37 -2.39
C ASN A 3 -18.55 1.60 -1.57
N VAL A 4 -19.64 1.46 -0.81
CA VAL A 4 -20.25 2.52 0.02
C VAL A 4 -19.20 3.17 0.92
N LYS A 5 -18.27 2.38 1.47
CA LYS A 5 -17.14 2.88 2.28
C LYS A 5 -16.21 3.80 1.48
N GLY A 6 -15.97 3.50 0.20
CA GLY A 6 -15.19 4.35 -0.70
C GLY A 6 -15.86 5.71 -0.90
N HIS A 7 -17.17 5.73 -1.17
CA HIS A 7 -17.93 6.97 -1.36
C HIS A 7 -18.01 7.82 -0.07
N ILE A 8 -18.18 7.19 1.09
CA ILE A 8 -18.10 7.90 2.38
C ILE A 8 -16.72 8.55 2.56
N ASN A 9 -15.65 7.82 2.27
CA ASN A 9 -14.29 8.37 2.37
C ASN A 9 -14.05 9.55 1.42
N GLU A 10 -14.63 9.53 0.22
CA GLU A 10 -14.58 10.65 -0.73
C GLU A 10 -15.30 11.89 -0.19
N ILE A 11 -16.51 11.72 0.35
CA ILE A 11 -17.28 12.81 0.97
C ILE A 11 -16.51 13.43 2.14
N VAL A 12 -15.94 12.60 3.03
CA VAL A 12 -15.18 13.10 4.16
C VAL A 12 -13.92 13.83 3.70
N LYS A 13 -13.25 13.35 2.64
CA LYS A 13 -12.08 14.05 2.07
C LYS A 13 -12.44 15.46 1.60
N ILE A 14 -13.55 15.62 0.88
CA ILE A 14 -14.04 16.93 0.42
C ILE A 14 -14.32 17.86 1.62
N ALA A 15 -14.97 17.33 2.66
CA ALA A 15 -15.25 18.11 3.87
C ALA A 15 -13.99 18.57 4.61
N LEU A 16 -12.95 17.71 4.69
CA LEU A 16 -11.67 18.07 5.31
C LEU A 16 -10.92 19.14 4.51
N GLU A 17 -10.94 19.07 3.17
CA GLU A 17 -10.34 20.10 2.31
C GLU A 17 -11.03 21.46 2.46
N ASP A 18 -12.35 21.48 2.62
CA ASP A 18 -13.11 22.69 2.91
C ASP A 18 -12.77 23.27 4.29
N LEU A 19 -12.57 22.40 5.29
CA LEU A 19 -12.15 22.82 6.62
C LEU A 19 -10.75 23.44 6.63
N VAL A 20 -9.80 22.92 5.84
CA VAL A 20 -8.46 23.54 5.69
C VAL A 20 -8.60 24.97 5.16
N LYS A 21 -9.33 25.15 4.06
CA LYS A 21 -9.52 26.48 3.45
C LYS A 21 -10.20 27.45 4.41
N LYS A 22 -11.17 26.97 5.19
CA LYS A 22 -11.83 27.79 6.22
C LYS A 22 -10.90 28.15 7.36
N ALA A 23 -10.04 27.24 7.79
CA ALA A 23 -9.05 27.50 8.84
C ALA A 23 -8.01 28.54 8.39
N GLU A 24 -7.48 28.42 7.17
CA GLU A 24 -6.55 29.40 6.57
C GLU A 24 -7.19 30.79 6.39
N ALA A 25 -8.51 30.84 6.18
CA ALA A 25 -9.27 32.08 6.08
C ALA A 25 -9.67 32.68 7.43
N MET A 26 -9.50 31.94 8.53
CA MET A 26 -9.69 32.49 9.87
C MET A 26 -8.42 33.24 10.25
N ASN A 27 -8.54 34.48 10.71
CA ASN A 27 -7.44 35.26 11.28
C ASN A 27 -7.02 34.68 12.65
N LEU A 28 -6.51 33.45 12.64
CA LEU A 28 -5.97 32.76 13.82
C LEU A 28 -4.54 33.22 14.08
N SER A 29 -4.07 32.98 15.29
CA SER A 29 -2.64 33.05 15.55
C SER A 29 -1.93 31.89 14.84
N GLU A 30 -0.69 32.09 14.38
CA GLU A 30 0.09 31.05 13.68
C GLU A 30 0.14 29.73 14.47
N ALA A 31 0.25 29.81 15.80
CA ALA A 31 0.30 28.64 16.68
C ALA A 31 -1.03 27.88 16.76
N ASP A 32 -2.18 28.56 16.62
CA ASP A 32 -3.49 27.94 16.64
C ASP A 32 -3.86 27.41 15.25
N GLU A 33 -3.47 28.13 14.20
CA GLU A 33 -3.62 27.68 12.81
C GLU A 33 -2.86 26.36 12.58
N GLU A 34 -1.61 26.27 13.03
CA GLU A 34 -0.80 25.05 12.89
C GLU A 34 -1.45 23.86 13.61
N LYS A 35 -1.97 24.05 14.83
CA LYS A 35 -2.69 23.00 15.58
C LYS A 35 -3.96 22.53 14.86
N VAL A 36 -4.73 23.46 14.30
CA VAL A 36 -5.96 23.14 13.56
C VAL A 36 -5.63 22.36 12.29
N LEU A 37 -4.65 22.83 11.51
CA LEU A 37 -4.18 22.14 10.30
C LEU A 37 -3.62 20.76 10.60
N GLU A 38 -2.83 20.60 11.66
CA GLU A 38 -2.31 19.31 12.09
C GLU A 38 -3.43 18.35 12.50
N THR A 39 -4.44 18.84 13.23
CA THR A 39 -5.61 18.04 13.63
C THR A 39 -6.39 17.54 12.40
N ILE A 40 -6.62 18.40 11.41
CA ILE A 40 -7.30 18.05 10.16
C ILE A 40 -6.49 17.03 9.36
N ARG A 41 -5.17 17.22 9.23
CA ARG A 41 -4.26 16.28 8.55
C ARG A 41 -4.25 14.91 9.22
N ASN A 42 -4.22 14.87 10.55
CA ASN A 42 -4.27 13.61 11.31
C ASN A 42 -5.58 12.84 11.08
N TYR A 43 -6.71 13.55 10.97
CA TYR A 43 -7.98 12.94 10.63
C TYR A 43 -7.96 12.32 9.21
N GLN A 44 -7.33 13.00 8.25
CA GLN A 44 -7.16 12.53 6.89
C GLN A 44 -6.36 11.22 6.80
N ILE A 45 -5.30 11.10 7.60
CA ILE A 45 -4.47 9.88 7.69
C ILE A 45 -5.28 8.67 8.18
N ASN A 46 -6.21 8.90 9.12
CA ASN A 46 -7.02 7.86 9.73
C ASN A 46 -8.17 7.35 8.82
N LEU A 47 -8.57 8.12 7.80
CA LEU A 47 -9.58 7.71 6.81
C LEU A 47 -9.07 6.66 5.84
N THR A 48 -7.77 6.67 5.55
CA THR A 48 -7.13 5.61 4.79
C THR A 48 -6.78 4.47 5.73
N PRO A 49 -7.50 3.32 5.71
CA PRO A 49 -7.07 2.17 6.50
C PRO A 49 -5.65 1.82 6.09
N LYS A 50 -4.70 1.88 7.03
CA LYS A 50 -3.35 1.36 6.80
C LYS A 50 -3.52 -0.08 6.34
N ARG A 51 -3.23 -0.35 5.06
CA ARG A 51 -3.24 -1.71 4.55
C ARG A 51 -2.27 -2.49 5.43
N GLN A 52 -2.80 -3.39 6.25
CA GLN A 52 -1.96 -4.32 6.99
C GLN A 52 -1.14 -5.07 5.94
N LYS A 53 0.19 -4.92 6.01
CA LYS A 53 1.08 -5.71 5.15
C LYS A 53 0.74 -7.16 5.46
N ARG A 54 0.23 -7.90 4.46
CA ARG A 54 0.03 -9.34 4.61
C ARG A 54 1.37 -9.94 5.02
N VAL A 55 1.42 -10.52 6.20
CA VAL A 55 2.59 -11.27 6.65
C VAL A 55 2.63 -12.54 5.80
N VAL A 56 3.69 -12.68 5.01
CA VAL A 56 3.92 -13.88 4.23
C VAL A 56 4.35 -14.97 5.21
N PRO A 57 3.70 -16.14 5.28
CA PRO A 57 4.18 -17.26 6.10
C PRO A 57 5.62 -17.62 5.74
N ASP A 58 6.47 -18.03 6.70
CA ASP A 58 7.89 -18.32 6.43
C ASP A 58 8.09 -19.37 5.32
N LYS A 59 7.20 -20.36 5.26
CA LYS A 59 7.17 -21.38 4.21
C LYS A 59 7.03 -20.80 2.80
N ASP A 60 6.40 -19.63 2.66
CA ASP A 60 6.11 -18.96 1.39
C ASP A 60 7.06 -17.78 1.14
N ARG A 61 8.02 -17.52 2.03
CA ARG A 61 9.04 -16.48 1.83
C ARG A 61 10.17 -16.98 0.95
N CYS A 62 10.78 -16.05 0.24
CA CYS A 62 12.01 -16.30 -0.49
C CYS A 62 13.14 -16.72 0.48
N PRO A 63 13.87 -17.81 0.19
CA PRO A 63 14.92 -18.29 1.08
C PRO A 63 16.22 -17.47 1.01
N LYS A 64 16.34 -16.55 0.06
CA LYS A 64 17.57 -15.79 -0.21
C LYS A 64 17.77 -14.65 0.80
N ILE A 65 19.04 -14.26 0.96
CA ILE A 65 19.46 -13.16 1.82
C ILE A 65 19.65 -11.92 0.93
N LYS A 66 19.13 -10.78 1.38
CA LYS A 66 19.32 -9.48 0.73
C LYS A 66 20.78 -9.02 0.86
N LYS A 67 21.18 -8.02 0.07
CA LYS A 67 22.52 -7.41 0.15
C LYS A 67 22.89 -6.86 1.54
N ASN A 68 21.90 -6.47 2.35
CA ASN A 68 22.08 -5.96 3.71
C ASN A 68 22.19 -7.08 4.78
N GLY A 69 22.27 -8.36 4.39
CA GLY A 69 22.39 -9.49 5.33
C GLY A 69 21.06 -10.00 5.91
N GLU A 70 19.93 -9.33 5.64
CA GLU A 70 18.62 -9.78 6.13
C GLU A 70 17.98 -10.83 5.23
N ARG A 71 17.14 -11.71 5.80
CA ARG A 71 16.31 -12.63 5.01
C ARG A 71 15.30 -11.86 4.14
N CYS A 72 15.08 -12.36 2.93
CA CYS A 72 14.11 -11.79 2.00
C CYS A 72 12.67 -12.04 2.49
N ASN A 73 11.88 -10.97 2.61
CA ASN A 73 10.47 -11.06 3.05
C ASN A 73 9.47 -11.14 1.89
N ALA A 74 9.95 -11.27 0.64
CA ALA A 74 9.08 -11.38 -0.53
C ALA A 74 8.52 -12.81 -0.68
N ILE A 75 7.35 -12.93 -1.30
CA ILE A 75 6.73 -14.22 -1.62
C ILE A 75 7.62 -14.97 -2.62
N LYS A 76 7.89 -16.26 -2.36
CA LYS A 76 8.59 -17.16 -3.27
C LYS A 76 7.68 -17.50 -4.46
N ARG A 77 8.23 -17.48 -5.67
CA ARG A 77 7.56 -17.79 -6.93
C ARG A 77 8.22 -19.03 -7.55
N GLY A 78 8.17 -20.16 -6.85
CA GLY A 78 9.01 -21.33 -7.13
C GLY A 78 10.21 -21.36 -6.17
N LYS A 79 11.44 -21.31 -6.69
CA LYS A 79 12.68 -21.44 -5.89
C LYS A 79 13.06 -20.16 -5.12
N ALA A 80 12.72 -18.99 -5.64
CA ALA A 80 13.02 -17.68 -5.03
C ALA A 80 11.95 -16.63 -5.39
N CYS A 81 12.06 -15.41 -4.86
CA CYS A 81 11.24 -14.29 -5.35
C CYS A 81 11.77 -13.76 -6.70
N TRP A 82 10.94 -13.02 -7.42
CA TRP A 82 11.26 -12.46 -8.75
C TRP A 82 12.64 -11.78 -8.81
N PHE A 83 12.98 -10.98 -7.80
CA PHE A 83 14.25 -10.24 -7.75
C PHE A 83 15.49 -11.08 -7.49
N HIS A 84 15.32 -12.28 -6.94
CA HIS A 84 16.43 -13.22 -6.68
C HIS A 84 16.47 -14.38 -7.66
N MET A 85 15.55 -14.40 -8.63
CA MET A 85 15.59 -15.33 -9.75
C MET A 85 16.53 -14.81 -10.83
N THR A 86 17.29 -15.73 -11.40
CA THR A 86 18.02 -15.49 -12.65
C THR A 86 17.04 -15.25 -13.81
N GLU A 87 17.52 -14.66 -14.90
CA GLU A 87 16.70 -14.44 -16.10
C GLU A 87 16.13 -15.74 -16.67
N ALA A 88 16.91 -16.83 -16.63
CA ALA A 88 16.46 -18.15 -17.06
C ALA A 88 15.28 -18.65 -16.22
N GLU A 89 15.38 -18.53 -14.88
CA GLU A 89 14.31 -18.92 -13.95
C GLU A 89 13.06 -18.06 -14.12
N GLN A 90 13.21 -16.74 -14.34
CA GLN A 90 12.08 -15.85 -14.61
C GLN A 90 11.37 -16.23 -15.92
N LYS A 91 12.13 -16.59 -16.96
CA LYS A 91 11.60 -17.01 -18.26
C LYS A 91 10.86 -18.34 -18.16
N GLU A 92 11.39 -19.31 -17.42
CA GLU A 92 10.74 -20.59 -17.14
C GLU A 92 9.44 -20.41 -16.34
N TYR A 93 9.48 -19.62 -15.27
CA TYR A 93 8.30 -19.28 -14.47
C TYR A 93 7.22 -18.59 -15.32
N SER A 94 7.62 -17.64 -16.17
CA SER A 94 6.69 -16.92 -17.05
C SER A 94 6.07 -17.86 -18.09
N ARG A 95 6.82 -18.81 -18.64
CA ARG A 95 6.30 -19.80 -19.60
C ARG A 95 5.26 -20.71 -18.96
N THR A 96 5.56 -21.28 -17.80
CA THR A 96 4.66 -22.24 -17.12
C THR A 96 3.40 -21.57 -16.57
N HIS A 97 3.49 -20.33 -16.11
CA HIS A 97 2.36 -19.60 -15.52
C HIS A 97 1.56 -18.78 -16.54
N SER A 98 2.12 -18.45 -17.71
CA SER A 98 1.34 -17.90 -18.84
C SER A 98 0.54 -19.00 -19.55
N SER A 99 1.11 -20.21 -19.72
CA SER A 99 0.39 -21.36 -20.29
C SER A 99 -0.78 -21.83 -19.43
N ALA A 100 -0.70 -21.67 -18.11
CA ALA A 100 -1.77 -22.04 -17.18
C ALA A 100 -3.01 -21.13 -17.32
N LYS A 101 -2.85 -19.86 -17.71
CA LYS A 101 -3.97 -18.95 -17.99
C LYS A 101 -4.64 -19.22 -19.34
N ALA A 102 -3.91 -19.77 -20.30
CA ALA A 102 -4.44 -20.11 -21.63
C ALA A 102 -5.26 -21.41 -21.63
N LYS A 103 -4.98 -22.36 -20.72
CA LYS A 103 -5.69 -23.64 -20.61
C LYS A 103 -6.88 -23.64 -19.64
N ALA A 104 -7.07 -22.55 -18.88
CA ALA A 104 -8.17 -22.40 -17.93
C ALA A 104 -9.35 -21.60 -18.52
N LYS A 105 -9.43 -21.49 -19.85
CA LYS A 105 -10.44 -20.73 -20.59
C LYS A 105 -11.18 -21.62 -21.56
#